data_AF-A0A453SG73-F1
#
_entry.id   AF-A0A453SG73-F1
#
_cell.length_a   1.000
_cell.length_b   1.000
_cell.length_c   1.000
_cell.angle_alpha   90.00
_cell.angle_beta   90.00
_cell.angle_gamma   90.00
#
_symmetry.space_group_name_H-M   'P 1'
#
loop_
_entity.id
_entity.type
_entity.pdbx_description
1 polymer ?
#
loop_
_entity_poly.entity_id
_entity_poly.type
_entity_poly.pdbx_seq_one_letter_code
_entity_poly.pdbx_strand_id
1 'polypeptide(L)'
;MLVKNIPNVKDGAARKIEHIYTGQQDSSIVDAMKKCDSHGPLMVNVTKLYPKPDCSVFDAFGRVYSGTIQTGQTVWVLGEGYSPDDEEDMTVKEVTKLWVYQARYRVPISNAPAGSWVLIEGVDASIMKTATICPMNMDEDVYIFRPLRFNTLPVVKIAAEPLNPSELPKMVEGLRKISKSYPLAITKVEESGEHTILGTGELYLDSIMKDLRELYSEVEVKVADPVVTFCETVVDTSSMKCFAETPNKRNKITMLAEPLEKGLAEDIENGLVSLDSRQKEVTDFFRQRYQWDVLAARSIWAFGPDKQGPNILLDDSLSVEVDKNLLNAVKDSIVQG
;
A
#
# COMPACT_ATOMS: atom_id res chain seq x y z
N MET A 1 7.12 -33.23 7.83
CA MET A 1 7.91 -32.02 7.49
C MET A 1 7.13 -30.76 7.80
N LEU A 2 5.98 -30.52 7.17
CA LEU A 2 5.17 -29.30 7.39
C LEU A 2 4.73 -29.10 8.85
N VAL A 3 4.10 -30.10 9.47
CA VAL A 3 3.64 -30.02 10.88
C VAL A 3 4.80 -29.81 11.88
N LYS A 4 6.02 -30.21 11.53
CA LYS A 4 7.20 -30.08 12.41
C LYS A 4 7.92 -28.74 12.25
N ASN A 5 7.90 -28.16 11.06
CA ASN A 5 8.75 -27.01 10.71
C ASN A 5 7.94 -25.72 10.50
N ILE A 6 6.65 -25.81 10.16
CA ILE A 6 5.77 -24.66 10.01
C ILE A 6 5.02 -24.47 11.33
N PRO A 7 5.11 -23.29 11.96
CA PRO A 7 4.38 -23.03 13.19
C PRO A 7 2.88 -23.17 12.95
N ASN A 8 2.18 -23.69 13.95
CA ASN A 8 0.73 -23.70 13.88
C ASN A 8 0.18 -22.26 13.86
N VAL A 9 -1.12 -22.13 13.58
CA VAL A 9 -1.79 -20.84 13.50
C VAL A 9 -1.59 -19.98 14.76
N LYS A 10 -1.63 -20.58 15.95
CA LYS A 10 -1.53 -19.87 17.24
C LYS A 10 -0.11 -19.39 17.53
N ASP A 11 0.87 -20.26 17.34
CA ASP A 11 2.29 -19.96 17.58
C ASP A 11 2.83 -18.96 16.55
N GLY A 12 2.33 -19.04 15.30
CA GLY A 12 2.72 -18.15 14.21
C GLY A 12 1.96 -16.83 14.17
N ALA A 13 0.79 -16.73 14.80
CA ALA A 13 -0.03 -15.52 14.78
C ALA A 13 0.70 -14.34 15.41
N ALA A 14 1.33 -14.52 16.57
CA ALA A 14 2.04 -13.45 17.28
C ALA A 14 3.06 -12.72 16.39
N ARG A 15 4.01 -13.49 15.84
CA ARG A 15 5.05 -12.97 14.94
C ARG A 15 4.46 -12.37 13.66
N LYS A 16 3.38 -12.94 13.15
CA LYS A 16 2.75 -12.46 11.92
C LYS A 16 2.10 -11.11 12.15
N ILE A 17 1.27 -10.99 13.19
CA ILE A 17 0.51 -9.77 13.53
C ILE A 17 1.44 -8.59 13.83
N GLU A 18 2.54 -8.81 14.57
CA GLU A 18 3.57 -7.80 14.80
C GLU A 18 4.14 -7.23 13.49
N HIS A 19 4.24 -8.06 12.45
CA HIS A 19 4.75 -7.64 11.15
C HIS A 19 3.68 -7.02 10.24
N ILE A 20 2.43 -7.50 10.29
CA ILE A 20 1.41 -7.15 9.29
C ILE A 20 0.36 -6.16 9.78
N TYR A 21 0.21 -5.89 11.07
CA TYR A 21 -0.79 -4.95 11.58
C TYR A 21 -0.18 -3.57 11.81
N THR A 22 -0.88 -2.49 11.44
CA THR A 22 -0.36 -1.12 11.63
C THR A 22 -0.67 -0.54 13.00
N GLY A 23 -1.72 -1.02 13.67
CA GLY A 23 -2.14 -0.47 14.97
C GLY A 23 -1.22 -0.82 16.13
N GLN A 24 -1.53 -0.21 17.28
CA GLN A 24 -0.80 -0.40 18.53
C GLN A 24 -0.83 -1.86 18.99
N GLN A 25 0.32 -2.38 19.41
CA GLN A 25 0.51 -3.81 19.72
C GLN A 25 -0.09 -4.25 21.06
N ASP A 26 -0.46 -3.27 21.90
CA ASP A 26 -1.01 -3.47 23.25
C ASP A 26 -2.55 -3.43 23.28
N SER A 27 -3.21 -3.32 22.12
CA SER A 27 -4.67 -3.26 22.03
C SER A 27 -5.33 -4.62 22.23
N SER A 28 -6.60 -4.62 22.66
CA SER A 28 -7.35 -5.86 22.90
C SER A 28 -7.58 -6.64 21.59
N ILE A 29 -7.73 -5.92 20.48
CA ILE A 29 -7.85 -6.47 19.13
C ILE A 29 -6.59 -7.26 18.76
N VAL A 30 -5.41 -6.69 19.01
CA VAL A 30 -4.14 -7.37 18.71
C VAL A 30 -3.97 -8.61 19.56
N ASP A 31 -4.30 -8.55 20.86
CA ASP A 31 -4.27 -9.72 21.73
C ASP A 31 -5.19 -10.85 21.26
N ALA A 32 -6.40 -10.51 20.81
CA ALA A 32 -7.33 -11.48 20.23
C ALA A 32 -6.78 -12.11 18.94
N MET A 33 -6.17 -11.30 18.06
CA MET A 33 -5.50 -11.79 16.84
C MET A 33 -4.28 -12.67 17.14
N LYS A 34 -3.46 -12.30 18.12
CA LYS A 34 -2.28 -13.09 18.55
C LYS A 34 -2.70 -14.45 19.12
N LYS A 35 -3.80 -14.50 19.87
CA LYS A 35 -4.38 -15.75 20.40
C LYS A 35 -5.16 -16.55 19.36
N CYS A 36 -5.49 -15.93 18.23
CA CYS A 36 -6.36 -16.48 17.19
C CYS A 36 -7.71 -16.93 17.78
N ASP A 37 -8.33 -16.04 18.56
CA ASP A 37 -9.60 -16.33 19.23
C ASP A 37 -10.77 -16.25 18.24
N SER A 38 -11.53 -17.34 18.12
CA SER A 38 -12.72 -17.42 17.26
C SER A 38 -13.92 -16.64 17.81
N HIS A 39 -13.92 -16.28 19.10
CA HIS A 39 -14.97 -15.47 19.74
C HIS A 39 -14.57 -14.00 19.95
N GLY A 40 -13.36 -13.62 19.55
CA GLY A 40 -12.88 -12.25 19.61
C GLY A 40 -13.49 -11.35 18.52
N PRO A 41 -13.06 -10.08 18.45
CA PRO A 41 -13.47 -9.17 17.39
C PRO A 41 -13.07 -9.71 16.01
N LEU A 42 -13.96 -9.62 15.03
CA LEU A 42 -13.70 -10.13 13.69
C LEU A 42 -12.59 -9.31 13.02
N MET A 43 -11.50 -9.95 12.61
CA MET A 43 -10.44 -9.30 11.83
C MET A 43 -10.03 -10.23 10.70
N VAL A 44 -10.28 -9.81 9.46
CA VAL A 44 -9.90 -10.55 8.25
C VAL A 44 -8.94 -9.70 7.42
N ASN A 45 -7.84 -10.31 6.97
CA ASN A 45 -6.93 -9.70 6.01
C ASN A 45 -7.22 -10.26 4.61
N VAL A 46 -7.73 -9.42 3.71
CA VAL A 46 -7.93 -9.74 2.29
C VAL A 46 -6.68 -9.34 1.52
N THR A 47 -6.13 -10.27 0.76
CA THR A 47 -4.87 -10.07 0.01
C THR A 47 -4.98 -10.33 -1.48
N LYS A 48 -6.03 -11.01 -1.92
CA LYS A 48 -6.21 -11.40 -3.31
C LYS A 48 -7.69 -11.38 -3.66
N LEU A 49 -7.99 -10.91 -4.86
CA LEU A 49 -9.32 -11.00 -5.43
C LEU A 49 -9.28 -12.02 -6.57
N TYR A 50 -10.19 -12.99 -6.55
CA TYR A 50 -10.32 -13.97 -7.62
C TYR A 50 -11.54 -13.63 -8.48
N PRO A 51 -11.39 -13.49 -9.81
CA PRO A 51 -12.54 -13.32 -10.66
C PRO A 51 -13.41 -14.58 -10.60
N LYS A 52 -14.72 -14.40 -10.62
CA LYS A 52 -15.65 -15.49 -10.91
C LYS A 52 -15.51 -15.94 -12.37
N PRO A 53 -16.01 -17.14 -12.73
CA PRO A 53 -15.92 -17.64 -14.10
C PRO A 53 -16.58 -16.75 -15.16
N ASP A 54 -17.52 -15.90 -14.75
CA ASP A 54 -18.20 -14.91 -15.58
C ASP A 54 -17.49 -13.55 -15.62
N CYS A 55 -16.36 -13.40 -14.92
CA CYS A 55 -15.53 -12.18 -14.85
C CYS A 55 -16.28 -10.89 -14.48
N SER A 56 -17.49 -11.03 -13.93
CA SER A 56 -18.37 -9.90 -13.59
C SER A 56 -18.02 -9.31 -12.23
N VAL A 57 -17.80 -10.21 -11.26
CA VAL A 57 -17.58 -9.92 -9.84
C VAL A 57 -16.36 -10.68 -9.34
N PHE A 58 -15.73 -10.14 -8.30
CA PHE A 58 -14.60 -10.77 -7.64
C PHE A 58 -15.01 -11.38 -6.29
N ASP A 59 -14.40 -12.51 -5.95
CA ASP A 59 -14.44 -13.05 -4.60
C ASP A 59 -13.17 -12.65 -3.86
N ALA A 60 -13.34 -12.05 -2.68
CA ALA A 60 -12.24 -11.64 -1.84
C ALA A 60 -11.65 -12.83 -1.09
N PHE A 61 -10.37 -13.10 -1.30
CA PHE A 61 -9.64 -14.15 -0.61
C PHE A 61 -8.84 -13.56 0.55
N GLY A 62 -9.18 -14.03 1.75
CA GLY A 62 -8.56 -13.55 2.96
C GLY A 62 -8.40 -14.61 4.02
N ARG A 63 -7.62 -14.26 5.04
CA ARG A 63 -7.44 -15.06 6.25
C ARG A 63 -8.13 -14.38 7.42
N VAL A 64 -8.93 -15.15 8.15
CA VAL A 64 -9.52 -14.71 9.42
C VAL A 64 -8.45 -14.83 10.51
N TYR A 65 -8.07 -13.72 11.14
CA TYR A 65 -7.09 -13.69 12.22
C TYR A 65 -7.75 -13.75 13.60
N SER A 66 -8.92 -13.14 13.76
CA SER A 66 -9.72 -13.14 14.98
C SER A 66 -11.20 -13.15 14.62
N GLY A 67 -12.03 -13.66 15.53
CA GLY A 67 -13.47 -13.78 15.39
C GLY A 67 -13.91 -14.87 14.41
N THR A 68 -15.17 -14.81 14.03
CA THR A 68 -15.81 -15.73 13.07
C THR A 68 -16.64 -14.91 12.10
N ILE A 69 -16.36 -15.03 10.80
CA ILE A 69 -17.16 -14.40 9.75
C ILE A 69 -18.34 -15.30 9.40
N GLN A 70 -19.53 -14.71 9.24
CA GLN A 70 -20.76 -15.44 8.93
C GLN A 70 -21.42 -14.90 7.65
N THR A 71 -22.13 -15.76 6.94
CA THR A 71 -22.97 -15.36 5.80
C THR A 71 -24.14 -14.48 6.25
N GLY A 72 -24.40 -13.38 5.55
CA GLY A 72 -25.41 -12.37 5.88
C GLY A 72 -24.94 -11.32 6.90
N GLN A 73 -23.68 -11.38 7.34
CA GLN A 73 -23.13 -10.42 8.28
C GLN A 73 -22.76 -9.11 7.57
N THR A 74 -23.18 -7.97 8.13
CA THR A 74 -22.70 -6.65 7.72
C THR A 74 -21.37 -6.34 8.39
N VAL A 75 -20.39 -5.96 7.57
CA VAL A 75 -19.00 -5.72 7.98
C VAL A 75 -18.50 -4.39 7.42
N TRP A 76 -17.51 -3.82 8.10
CA TRP A 76 -16.70 -2.73 7.55
C TRP A 76 -15.57 -3.32 6.73
N VAL A 77 -15.36 -2.74 5.55
CA VAL A 77 -14.26 -3.01 4.64
C VAL A 77 -13.40 -1.75 4.61
N LEU A 78 -12.21 -1.85 5.19
CA LEU A 78 -11.22 -0.79 5.28
C LEU A 78 -10.22 -0.98 4.14
N GLY A 79 -10.10 0.03 3.27
CA GLY A 79 -9.11 0.06 2.19
C GLY A 79 -7.70 0.37 2.68
N GLU A 80 -6.77 0.61 1.74
CA GLU A 80 -5.36 0.86 2.06
C GLU A 80 -5.10 2.28 2.57
N GLY A 81 -5.98 3.23 2.24
CA GLY A 81 -5.91 4.62 2.68
C GLY A 81 -6.54 4.88 4.04
N TYR A 82 -7.28 3.92 4.60
CA TYR A 82 -7.99 4.10 5.86
C TYR A 82 -7.03 4.36 7.03
N SER A 83 -7.37 5.35 7.84
CA SER A 83 -6.79 5.57 9.16
C SER A 83 -7.89 5.99 10.16
N PRO A 84 -7.67 5.87 11.48
CA PRO A 84 -8.64 6.36 12.46
C PRO A 84 -8.96 7.85 12.32
N ASP A 85 -8.04 8.64 11.77
CA ASP A 85 -8.22 10.07 11.52
C ASP A 85 -8.91 10.36 10.17
N ASP A 86 -8.90 9.39 9.26
CA ASP A 86 -9.45 9.49 7.90
C ASP A 86 -10.25 8.23 7.53
N GLU A 87 -11.57 8.34 7.71
CA GLU A 87 -12.52 7.26 7.47
C GLU A 87 -13.05 7.22 6.03
N GLU A 88 -12.52 8.03 5.09
CA GLU A 88 -13.05 8.09 3.72
C GLU A 88 -12.96 6.75 2.97
N ASP A 89 -11.92 5.96 3.25
CA ASP A 89 -11.69 4.64 2.64
C ASP A 89 -12.34 3.48 3.44
N MET A 90 -13.32 3.79 4.30
CA MET A 90 -14.17 2.83 4.99
C MET A 90 -15.51 2.66 4.27
N THR A 91 -15.89 1.40 4.00
CA THR A 91 -17.18 1.09 3.39
C THR A 91 -17.92 -0.02 4.12
N VAL A 92 -19.24 0.11 4.23
CA VAL A 92 -20.11 -0.93 4.81
C VAL A 92 -20.53 -1.89 3.70
N LYS A 93 -20.29 -3.19 3.88
CA LYS A 93 -20.69 -4.24 2.94
C LYS A 93 -21.30 -5.44 3.67
N GLU A 94 -22.16 -6.18 2.97
CA GLU A 94 -22.76 -7.41 3.47
C GLU A 94 -22.07 -8.62 2.86
N VAL A 95 -21.70 -9.58 3.70
CA VAL A 95 -21.12 -10.86 3.28
C VAL A 95 -22.21 -11.74 2.70
N THR A 96 -22.30 -11.85 1.38
CA THR A 96 -23.39 -12.59 0.74
C THR A 96 -23.20 -14.11 0.87
N LYS A 97 -21.99 -14.60 0.57
CA LYS A 97 -21.64 -16.03 0.64
C LYS A 97 -20.18 -16.22 1.05
N LEU A 98 -19.92 -17.37 1.66
CA LEU A 98 -18.58 -17.79 2.06
C LEU A 98 -18.24 -19.15 1.45
N TRP A 99 -16.98 -19.31 1.04
CA TRP A 99 -16.52 -20.56 0.43
C TRP A 99 -15.13 -20.94 0.92
N VAL A 100 -14.91 -22.25 1.09
CA VAL A 100 -13.56 -22.82 1.15
C VAL A 100 -13.11 -23.10 -0.27
N TYR A 101 -11.98 -22.50 -0.66
CA TYR A 101 -11.45 -22.62 -2.01
C TYR A 101 -10.58 -23.88 -2.17
N GLN A 102 -10.96 -24.77 -3.09
CA GLN A 102 -10.21 -25.99 -3.42
C GLN A 102 -9.77 -25.96 -4.88
N ALA A 103 -9.27 -24.80 -5.33
CA ALA A 103 -8.81 -24.48 -6.69
C ALA A 103 -9.86 -24.67 -7.80
N ARG A 104 -10.27 -25.91 -8.08
CA ARG A 104 -11.25 -26.25 -9.14
C ARG A 104 -12.70 -26.13 -8.69
N TYR A 105 -12.97 -26.39 -7.42
CA TYR A 105 -14.31 -26.28 -6.87
C TYR A 105 -14.31 -25.51 -5.56
N ARG A 106 -15.50 -25.06 -5.17
CA ARG A 106 -15.74 -24.21 -4.02
C ARG A 106 -16.71 -24.95 -3.11
N VAL A 107 -16.37 -25.08 -1.83
CA VAL A 107 -17.26 -25.70 -0.84
C VAL A 107 -17.97 -24.58 -0.08
N PRO A 108 -19.31 -24.47 -0.20
CA PRO A 108 -20.05 -23.42 0.50
C PRO A 108 -20.02 -23.68 2.00
N ILE A 109 -19.82 -22.61 2.77
CA ILE A 109 -19.80 -22.66 4.23
C ILE A 109 -20.67 -21.54 4.80
N SER A 110 -21.26 -21.77 5.98
CA SER A 110 -22.07 -20.77 6.69
C SER A 110 -21.22 -19.81 7.53
N ASN A 111 -20.10 -20.29 8.05
CA ASN A 111 -19.18 -19.52 8.87
C ASN A 111 -17.74 -19.98 8.70
N ALA A 112 -16.78 -19.09 8.95
CA ALA A 112 -15.36 -19.40 8.98
C ALA A 112 -14.70 -18.84 10.26
N PRO A 113 -14.16 -19.70 11.15
CA PRO A 113 -13.50 -19.26 12.38
C PRO A 113 -12.08 -18.75 12.11
N ALA A 114 -11.52 -18.07 13.12
CA ALA A 114 -10.14 -17.63 13.16
C ALA A 114 -9.14 -18.74 12.78
N GLY A 115 -8.16 -18.37 11.96
CA GLY A 115 -7.15 -19.26 11.38
C GLY A 115 -7.46 -19.72 9.96
N SER A 116 -8.72 -19.66 9.53
CA SER A 116 -9.18 -20.18 8.24
C SER A 116 -8.89 -19.23 7.08
N TRP A 117 -8.66 -19.79 5.89
CA TRP A 117 -8.68 -19.07 4.62
C TRP A 117 -10.06 -19.20 3.98
N VAL A 118 -10.61 -18.10 3.52
CA VAL A 118 -11.99 -18.03 3.05
C VAL A 118 -12.10 -17.14 1.81
N LEU A 119 -12.96 -17.53 0.88
CA LEU A 119 -13.46 -16.66 -0.18
C LEU A 119 -14.76 -16.00 0.30
N ILE A 120 -14.80 -14.69 0.15
CA ILE A 120 -15.87 -13.82 0.63
C ILE A 120 -16.50 -13.14 -0.57
N GLU A 121 -17.80 -13.35 -0.75
CA GLU A 121 -18.59 -12.77 -1.82
C GLU A 121 -19.35 -11.53 -1.30
N GLY A 122 -19.43 -10.47 -2.11
CA GLY A 122 -20.21 -9.25 -1.81
C GLY A 122 -19.43 -8.05 -1.28
N VAL A 123 -18.11 -8.21 -1.05
CA VAL A 123 -17.24 -7.18 -0.47
C VAL A 123 -16.24 -6.58 -1.47
N ASP A 124 -16.27 -6.97 -2.74
CA ASP A 124 -15.23 -6.66 -3.71
C ASP A 124 -15.27 -5.23 -4.27
N ALA A 125 -16.43 -4.57 -4.24
CA ALA A 125 -16.64 -3.28 -4.88
C ALA A 125 -15.63 -2.21 -4.41
N SER A 126 -15.36 -2.14 -3.10
CA SER A 126 -14.43 -1.17 -2.48
C SER A 126 -12.98 -1.66 -2.40
N ILE A 127 -12.73 -2.96 -2.63
CA ILE A 127 -11.40 -3.53 -2.51
C ILE A 127 -10.67 -3.37 -3.84
N MET A 128 -9.54 -2.66 -3.80
CA MET A 128 -8.62 -2.59 -4.94
C MET A 128 -7.58 -3.71 -4.88
N LYS A 129 -6.67 -3.71 -3.90
CA LYS A 129 -5.60 -4.73 -3.82
C LYS A 129 -5.69 -5.52 -2.52
N THR A 130 -5.53 -4.83 -1.40
CA THR A 130 -5.74 -5.38 -0.07
C THR A 130 -6.88 -4.66 0.65
N ALA A 131 -7.43 -5.31 1.67
CA ALA A 131 -8.40 -4.70 2.56
C ALA A 131 -8.42 -5.42 3.91
N THR A 132 -8.85 -4.68 4.92
CA THR A 132 -9.10 -5.21 6.26
C THR A 132 -10.60 -5.26 6.50
N ILE A 133 -11.14 -6.41 6.90
CA ILE A 133 -12.55 -6.55 7.23
C ILE A 133 -12.70 -6.66 8.75
N CYS A 134 -13.56 -5.82 9.32
CA CYS A 134 -13.84 -5.76 10.75
C CYS A 134 -15.36 -5.61 11.02
N PRO A 135 -15.85 -5.87 12.25
CA PRO A 135 -17.24 -5.66 12.58
C PRO A 135 -17.55 -4.16 12.72
N MET A 136 -18.81 -3.80 12.61
CA MET A 136 -19.26 -2.40 12.70
C MET A 136 -19.27 -1.82 14.13
N ASN A 137 -19.27 -2.68 15.14
CA ASN A 137 -19.39 -2.26 16.55
C ASN A 137 -18.06 -2.55 17.24
N MET A 138 -17.10 -1.65 17.10
CA MET A 138 -15.81 -1.72 17.79
C MET A 138 -15.73 -0.57 18.81
N ASP A 139 -15.34 -0.91 20.04
CA ASP A 139 -15.19 0.05 21.14
C ASP A 139 -13.80 0.73 21.14
N GLU A 140 -12.87 0.24 20.31
CA GLU A 140 -11.49 0.71 20.17
C GLU A 140 -11.19 1.12 18.72
N ASP A 141 -10.24 2.04 18.54
CA ASP A 141 -9.75 2.47 17.22
C ASP A 141 -9.19 1.27 16.44
N VAL A 142 -9.73 1.06 15.25
CA VAL A 142 -9.30 -0.03 14.36
C VAL A 142 -8.24 0.49 13.41
N TYR A 143 -7.27 -0.35 13.09
CA TYR A 143 -6.24 -0.07 12.12
C TYR A 143 -6.25 -1.14 11.03
N ILE A 144 -5.61 -0.84 9.90
CA ILE A 144 -5.50 -1.78 8.78
C ILE A 144 -4.34 -2.77 8.93
N PHE A 145 -4.40 -3.85 8.16
CA PHE A 145 -3.19 -4.59 7.82
C PHE A 145 -2.34 -3.78 6.85
N ARG A 146 -1.01 -3.87 6.99
CA ARG A 146 -0.03 -3.26 6.10
C ARG A 146 -0.28 -3.72 4.65
N PRO A 147 -0.27 -2.79 3.68
CA PRO A 147 -0.30 -3.13 2.27
C PRO A 147 0.81 -4.11 1.89
N LEU A 148 0.60 -4.86 0.80
CA LEU A 148 1.58 -5.84 0.33
C LEU A 148 2.88 -5.14 -0.10
N ARG A 149 3.96 -5.49 0.59
CA ARG A 149 5.32 -5.14 0.16
C ARG A 149 5.85 -6.23 -0.77
N PHE A 150 6.20 -5.83 -1.98
CA PHE A 150 6.78 -6.74 -2.96
C PHE A 150 8.30 -6.54 -3.02
N ASN A 151 9.02 -7.62 -3.31
CA ASN A 151 10.48 -7.57 -3.49
C ASN A 151 10.89 -6.95 -4.84
N THR A 152 9.91 -6.63 -5.69
CA THR A 152 10.13 -6.15 -7.06
C THR A 152 9.20 -4.99 -7.33
N LEU A 153 9.69 -4.00 -8.07
CA LEU A 153 8.89 -2.87 -8.53
C LEU A 153 8.37 -3.13 -9.96
N PRO A 154 7.19 -2.59 -10.32
CA PRO A 154 6.71 -2.63 -11.69
C PRO A 154 7.43 -1.56 -12.53
N VAL A 155 8.46 -1.98 -13.27
CA VAL A 155 9.36 -1.07 -14.03
C VAL A 155 8.95 -0.94 -15.50
N VAL A 156 8.36 -1.99 -16.09
CA VAL A 156 7.98 -1.98 -17.50
C VAL A 156 6.64 -1.30 -17.64
N LYS A 157 6.58 -0.25 -18.45
CA LYS A 157 5.43 0.58 -18.74
C LYS A 157 4.99 0.35 -20.19
N ILE A 158 3.70 0.09 -20.38
CA ILE A 158 3.05 0.06 -21.68
C ILE A 158 1.93 1.10 -21.72
N ALA A 159 1.77 1.77 -22.86
CA ALA A 159 0.59 2.59 -23.12
C ALA A 159 -0.46 1.74 -23.85
N ALA A 160 -1.72 1.84 -23.43
CA ALA A 160 -2.83 1.08 -23.94
C ALA A 160 -3.99 2.01 -24.31
N GLU A 161 -4.49 1.87 -25.54
CA GLU A 161 -5.63 2.64 -26.04
C GLU A 161 -6.61 1.70 -26.75
N PRO A 162 -7.93 1.94 -26.66
CA PRO A 162 -8.88 1.14 -27.40
C PRO A 162 -8.75 1.43 -28.90
N LEU A 163 -8.93 0.42 -29.74
CA LEU A 163 -8.95 0.62 -31.19
C LEU A 163 -10.08 1.58 -31.59
N ASN A 164 -11.24 1.40 -30.96
CA ASN A 164 -12.42 2.24 -31.12
C ASN A 164 -12.57 3.15 -29.89
N PRO A 165 -12.47 4.49 -30.03
CA PRO A 165 -12.59 5.43 -28.91
C PRO A 165 -13.92 5.34 -28.15
N SER A 166 -15.00 4.92 -28.81
CA SER A 166 -16.31 4.72 -28.17
C SER A 166 -16.32 3.63 -27.10
N GLU A 167 -15.34 2.72 -27.13
CA GLU A 167 -15.22 1.59 -26.19
C GLU A 167 -14.31 1.88 -25.01
N LEU A 168 -13.79 3.11 -24.90
CA LEU A 168 -12.95 3.57 -23.79
C LEU A 168 -13.55 3.26 -22.40
N PRO A 169 -14.85 3.46 -22.13
CA PRO A 169 -15.42 3.13 -20.82
C PRO A 169 -15.30 1.65 -20.46
N LYS A 170 -15.42 0.75 -21.45
CA LYS A 170 -15.26 -0.70 -21.23
C LYS A 170 -13.80 -1.05 -20.93
N MET A 171 -12.86 -0.42 -21.63
CA MET A 171 -11.43 -0.62 -21.38
C MET A 171 -11.05 -0.14 -19.97
N VAL A 172 -11.52 1.05 -19.56
CA VAL A 172 -11.26 1.60 -18.21
C VAL A 172 -11.81 0.67 -17.12
N GLU A 173 -13.01 0.12 -17.32
CA GLU A 173 -13.56 -0.87 -16.38
C GLU A 173 -12.72 -2.15 -16.35
N GLY A 174 -12.26 -2.63 -17.51
CA GLY A 174 -11.32 -3.75 -17.60
C GLY A 174 -10.00 -3.49 -16.87
N LEU A 175 -9.44 -2.28 -16.99
CA LEU A 175 -8.22 -1.85 -16.27
C LEU A 175 -8.41 -1.84 -14.75
N ARG A 176 -9.60 -1.45 -14.27
CA ARG A 176 -9.95 -1.56 -12.84
C ARG A 176 -9.98 -3.01 -12.38
N LYS A 177 -10.58 -3.92 -13.17
CA LYS A 177 -10.60 -5.36 -12.88
C LYS A 177 -9.20 -5.99 -12.89
N ILE A 178 -8.31 -5.52 -13.76
CA ILE A 178 -6.90 -5.92 -13.78
C ILE A 178 -6.19 -5.47 -12.51
N SER A 179 -6.40 -4.22 -12.09
CA SER A 179 -5.82 -3.71 -10.83
C SER A 179 -6.25 -4.54 -9.62
N LYS A 180 -7.46 -5.10 -9.65
CA LYS A 180 -7.97 -6.05 -8.63
C LYS A 180 -7.29 -7.42 -8.70
N SER A 181 -7.07 -7.92 -9.90
CA SER A 181 -6.54 -9.27 -10.14
C SER A 181 -5.03 -9.35 -9.96
N TYR A 182 -4.31 -8.29 -10.31
CA TYR A 182 -2.86 -8.23 -10.43
C TYR A 182 -2.29 -7.25 -9.39
N PRO A 183 -1.82 -7.72 -8.21
CA PRO A 183 -1.42 -6.83 -7.12
C PRO A 183 -0.29 -5.85 -7.47
N LEU A 184 0.63 -6.28 -8.35
CA LEU A 184 1.76 -5.46 -8.82
C LEU A 184 1.43 -4.61 -10.04
N ALA A 185 0.27 -4.80 -10.66
CA ALA A 185 -0.14 -3.93 -11.75
C ALA A 185 -0.48 -2.55 -11.20
N ILE A 186 -0.06 -1.52 -11.91
CA ILE A 186 -0.43 -0.14 -11.64
C ILE A 186 -0.97 0.43 -12.92
N THR A 187 -2.23 0.86 -12.91
CA THR A 187 -2.84 1.55 -14.05
C THR A 187 -2.92 3.04 -13.71
N LYS A 188 -2.34 3.89 -14.56
CA LYS A 188 -2.39 5.35 -14.41
C LYS A 188 -2.93 5.99 -15.68
N VAL A 189 -3.49 7.18 -15.53
CA VAL A 189 -3.81 8.05 -16.66
C VAL A 189 -2.81 9.18 -16.63
N GLU A 190 -2.04 9.33 -17.70
CA GLU A 190 -1.07 10.41 -17.85
C GLU A 190 -1.78 11.73 -18.18
N GLU A 191 -1.11 12.86 -18.00
CA GLU A 191 -1.66 14.18 -18.35
C GLU A 191 -2.01 14.32 -19.84
N SER A 192 -1.36 13.53 -20.71
CA SER A 192 -1.69 13.43 -22.13
C SER A 192 -3.05 12.77 -22.40
N GLY A 193 -3.64 12.11 -21.40
CA GLY A 193 -4.85 11.29 -21.53
C GLY A 193 -4.57 9.83 -21.86
N GLU A 194 -3.31 9.43 -22.02
CA GLU A 194 -2.93 8.04 -22.30
C GLU A 194 -3.10 7.17 -21.05
N HIS A 195 -3.66 5.96 -21.23
CA HIS A 195 -3.72 4.96 -20.16
C HIS A 195 -2.46 4.13 -20.16
N THR A 196 -1.74 4.15 -19.04
CA THR A 196 -0.49 3.43 -18.89
C THR A 196 -0.63 2.31 -17.87
N ILE A 197 -0.01 1.17 -18.18
CA ILE A 197 0.01 -0.01 -17.32
C ILE A 197 1.46 -0.32 -16.98
N LEU A 198 1.78 -0.34 -15.69
CA LEU A 198 3.07 -0.77 -15.20
C LEU A 198 3.02 -2.22 -14.70
N GLY A 199 4.04 -2.98 -15.05
CA GLY A 199 4.22 -4.38 -14.67
C GLY A 199 5.69 -4.74 -14.44
N THR A 200 5.92 -5.93 -13.91
CA THR A 200 7.27 -6.39 -13.55
C THR A 200 8.11 -6.82 -14.75
N GLY A 201 7.47 -7.25 -15.85
CA GLY A 201 8.17 -7.76 -17.02
C GLY A 201 7.23 -8.13 -18.17
N GLU A 202 7.81 -8.60 -19.27
CA GLU A 202 7.09 -8.89 -20.52
C GLU A 202 5.98 -9.93 -20.33
N LEU A 203 6.30 -11.10 -19.76
CA LEU A 203 5.30 -12.17 -19.55
C LEU A 203 4.15 -11.73 -18.63
N TYR A 204 4.45 -10.88 -17.65
CA TYR A 204 3.45 -10.34 -16.74
C TYR A 204 2.49 -9.40 -17.47
N LEU A 205 3.03 -8.52 -18.32
CA LEU A 205 2.23 -7.62 -19.14
C LEU A 205 1.47 -8.36 -20.25
N ASP A 206 2.06 -9.38 -20.86
CA ASP A 206 1.38 -10.22 -21.86
C ASP A 206 0.13 -10.90 -21.26
N SER A 207 0.26 -11.45 -20.05
CA SER A 207 -0.87 -12.05 -19.31
C SER A 207 -1.95 -11.01 -18.99
N ILE A 208 -1.55 -9.82 -18.53
CA ILE A 208 -2.48 -8.71 -18.28
C ILE A 208 -3.21 -8.29 -19.55
N MET A 209 -2.48 -8.17 -20.66
CA MET A 209 -3.07 -7.75 -21.93
C MET A 209 -4.02 -8.79 -22.49
N LYS A 210 -3.69 -10.08 -22.33
CA LYS A 210 -4.59 -11.17 -22.68
C LYS A 210 -5.88 -11.10 -21.85
N ASP A 211 -5.76 -10.96 -20.53
CA ASP A 211 -6.92 -10.88 -19.64
C ASP A 211 -7.77 -9.63 -19.92
N LEU A 212 -7.13 -8.49 -20.24
CA LEU A 212 -7.83 -7.27 -20.64
C LEU A 212 -8.69 -7.52 -21.88
N ARG A 213 -8.09 -8.08 -22.93
CA ARG A 213 -8.71 -8.27 -24.25
C ARG A 213 -9.75 -9.38 -24.25
N GLU A 214 -9.47 -10.51 -23.61
CA GLU A 214 -10.31 -11.71 -23.69
C GLU A 214 -11.28 -11.86 -22.53
N LEU A 215 -10.91 -11.48 -21.29
CA LEU A 215 -11.70 -11.81 -20.10
C LEU A 215 -12.53 -10.63 -19.58
N TYR A 216 -11.98 -9.41 -19.56
CA TYR A 216 -12.59 -8.30 -18.82
C TYR A 216 -13.28 -7.25 -19.68
N SER A 217 -12.67 -6.86 -20.80
CA SER A 217 -13.21 -5.78 -21.64
C SER A 217 -13.83 -6.28 -22.94
N GLU A 218 -13.37 -7.41 -23.48
CA GLU A 218 -13.73 -7.90 -24.83
C GLU A 218 -13.54 -6.82 -25.91
N VAL A 219 -12.53 -5.95 -25.73
CA VAL A 219 -12.20 -4.84 -26.63
C VAL A 219 -10.83 -5.08 -27.26
N GLU A 220 -10.71 -4.70 -28.54
CA GLU A 220 -9.41 -4.64 -29.21
C GLU A 220 -8.61 -3.43 -28.71
N VAL A 221 -7.46 -3.69 -28.10
CA VAL A 221 -6.60 -2.67 -27.48
C VAL A 221 -5.30 -2.53 -28.28
N LYS A 222 -5.00 -1.32 -28.77
CA LYS A 222 -3.69 -0.96 -29.30
C LYS A 222 -2.71 -0.82 -28.14
N VAL A 223 -1.54 -1.42 -28.29
CA VAL A 223 -0.47 -1.38 -27.28
C VAL A 223 0.74 -0.74 -27.92
N ALA A 224 1.30 0.27 -27.27
CA ALA A 224 2.56 0.87 -27.66
C ALA A 224 3.74 -0.02 -27.25
N ASP A 225 4.91 0.22 -27.85
CA ASP A 225 6.12 -0.51 -27.50
C ASP A 225 6.45 -0.32 -26.01
N PRO A 226 6.83 -1.40 -25.30
CA PRO A 226 7.12 -1.34 -23.88
C PRO A 226 8.33 -0.46 -23.62
N VAL A 227 8.16 0.51 -22.72
CA VAL A 227 9.21 1.40 -22.22
C VAL A 227 9.44 1.13 -20.74
N VAL A 228 10.51 1.69 -20.17
CA VAL A 228 10.79 1.59 -18.74
C VAL A 228 10.51 2.91 -18.06
N THR A 229 10.13 2.86 -16.77
CA THR A 229 10.10 4.04 -15.93
C THR A 229 11.51 4.49 -15.60
N PHE A 230 11.78 5.78 -15.79
CA PHE A 230 13.02 6.39 -15.36
C PHE A 230 12.85 7.03 -13.99
N CYS A 231 13.95 7.09 -13.23
CA CYS A 231 14.07 7.89 -12.03
C CYS A 231 15.12 8.97 -12.25
N GLU A 232 15.01 10.06 -11.51
CA GLU A 232 15.94 11.19 -11.58
C GLU A 232 16.89 11.15 -10.38
N THR A 233 18.11 11.63 -10.57
CA THR A 233 19.11 11.73 -9.50
C THR A 233 20.02 12.93 -9.73
N VAL A 234 20.62 13.42 -8.66
CA VAL A 234 21.63 14.49 -8.69
C VAL A 234 23.00 13.88 -8.45
N VAL A 235 24.01 14.38 -9.18
CA VAL A 235 25.41 13.88 -9.07
C VAL A 235 26.28 14.83 -8.24
N ASP A 236 25.99 16.13 -8.31
CA ASP A 236 26.74 17.18 -7.62
C ASP A 236 25.78 18.05 -6.81
N THR A 237 26.31 18.66 -5.74
CA THR A 237 25.63 19.67 -4.94
C THR A 237 25.21 20.86 -5.79
N SER A 238 24.00 21.38 -5.56
CA SER A 238 23.51 22.56 -6.26
C SER A 238 24.47 23.76 -6.09
N SER A 239 24.86 24.37 -7.21
CA SER A 239 25.75 25.54 -7.21
C SER A 239 25.13 26.80 -6.60
N MET A 240 23.80 26.87 -6.59
CA MET A 240 23.05 28.00 -6.04
C MET A 240 21.93 27.51 -5.11
N LYS A 241 21.66 28.30 -4.07
CA LYS A 241 20.48 28.11 -3.22
C LYS A 241 19.26 28.58 -4.01
N CYS A 242 18.40 27.63 -4.39
CA CYS A 242 17.17 27.94 -5.10
C CYS A 242 16.11 28.38 -4.09
N PHE A 243 15.32 29.40 -4.43
CA PHE A 243 14.21 29.84 -3.58
C PHE A 243 12.88 29.87 -4.34
N ALA A 244 11.81 29.59 -3.62
CA ALA A 244 10.44 29.72 -4.08
C ALA A 244 9.68 30.69 -3.17
N GLU A 245 8.91 31.60 -3.76
CA GLU A 245 8.05 32.54 -3.03
C GLU A 245 6.58 32.21 -3.31
N THR A 246 5.75 32.26 -2.27
CA THR A 246 4.31 32.05 -2.43
C THR A 246 3.67 33.19 -3.23
N PRO A 247 2.53 32.97 -3.92
CA PRO A 247 1.85 34.02 -4.69
C PRO A 247 1.47 35.27 -3.86
N ASN A 248 1.24 35.10 -2.56
CA ASN A 248 0.96 36.19 -1.64
C ASN A 248 2.23 36.95 -1.15
N LYS A 249 3.42 36.51 -1.59
CA LYS A 249 4.75 37.04 -1.24
C LYS A 249 5.08 37.08 0.26
N ARG A 250 4.42 36.24 1.06
CA ARG A 250 4.64 36.18 2.51
C ARG A 250 5.62 35.10 2.94
N ASN A 251 5.70 34.01 2.17
CA ASN A 251 6.55 32.88 2.49
C ASN A 251 7.61 32.73 1.41
N LYS A 252 8.84 32.49 1.85
CA LYS A 252 10.00 32.22 1.00
C LYS A 252 10.68 30.96 1.52
N ILE A 253 10.77 29.94 0.68
CA ILE A 253 11.45 28.68 0.99
C ILE A 253 12.73 28.63 0.16
N THR A 254 13.84 28.22 0.78
CA THR A 254 15.13 28.07 0.11
C THR A 254 15.62 26.65 0.30
N MET A 255 15.97 25.95 -0.78
CA MET A 255 16.42 24.56 -0.75
C MET A 255 17.70 24.37 -1.56
N LEU A 256 18.44 23.32 -1.20
CA LEU A 256 19.66 22.88 -1.85
C LEU A 256 19.55 21.35 -1.99
N ALA A 257 19.91 20.82 -3.15
CA ALA A 257 19.93 19.39 -3.41
C ALA A 257 21.37 18.88 -3.44
N GLU A 258 21.61 17.76 -2.78
CA GLU A 258 22.91 17.08 -2.70
C GLU A 258 22.72 15.59 -2.98
N PRO A 259 23.69 14.92 -3.62
CA PRO A 259 23.65 13.47 -3.81
C PRO A 259 23.73 12.76 -2.45
N LEU A 260 22.87 11.76 -2.23
CA LEU A 260 22.98 10.90 -1.06
C LEU A 260 24.24 10.02 -1.11
N GLU A 261 24.73 9.59 0.04
CA GLU A 261 25.81 8.63 0.10
C GLU A 261 25.43 7.29 -0.52
N LYS A 262 26.42 6.60 -1.09
CA LYS A 262 26.22 5.30 -1.72
C LYS A 262 25.67 4.30 -0.71
N GLY A 263 24.57 3.63 -1.07
CA GLY A 263 23.90 2.63 -0.25
C GLY A 263 22.83 3.19 0.69
N LEU A 264 22.79 4.51 0.94
CA LEU A 264 21.80 5.09 1.83
C LEU A 264 20.37 4.97 1.28
N ALA A 265 20.19 5.25 -0.01
CA ALA A 265 18.90 5.05 -0.68
C ALA A 265 18.40 3.60 -0.57
N GLU A 266 19.28 2.63 -0.82
CA GLU A 266 18.96 1.20 -0.71
C GLU A 266 18.61 0.79 0.73
N ASP A 267 19.32 1.31 1.72
CA ASP A 267 19.05 1.06 3.14
C ASP A 267 17.66 1.59 3.56
N ILE A 268 17.24 2.75 3.03
CA ILE A 268 15.92 3.34 3.27
C ILE A 268 14.82 2.50 2.61
N GLU A 269 14.99 2.13 1.33
CA GLU A 269 14.01 1.31 0.59
C GLU A 269 13.85 -0.10 1.19
N ASN A 270 14.93 -0.67 1.72
CA ASN A 270 14.89 -1.94 2.46
C ASN A 270 14.22 -1.82 3.84
N GLY A 271 13.90 -0.60 4.28
CA GLY A 271 13.23 -0.34 5.56
C GLY A 271 14.13 -0.56 6.78
N LEU A 272 15.45 -0.43 6.63
CA LEU A 272 16.38 -0.50 7.77
C LEU A 272 16.27 0.70 8.71
N VAL A 273 15.78 1.83 8.18
CA VAL A 273 15.46 3.04 8.93
C VAL A 273 14.01 3.44 8.67
N SER A 274 13.32 3.86 9.71
CA SER A 274 11.95 4.38 9.63
C SER A 274 11.83 5.58 10.57
N LEU A 275 11.17 6.63 10.09
CA LEU A 275 10.93 7.86 10.86
C LEU A 275 9.91 7.67 11.98
N ASP A 276 9.14 6.57 11.94
CA ASP A 276 8.22 6.19 13.03
C ASP A 276 8.99 5.58 14.24
N SER A 277 10.27 5.22 14.04
CA SER A 277 11.11 4.67 15.10
C SER A 277 11.59 5.77 16.05
N ARG A 278 12.18 5.39 17.19
CA ARG A 278 12.66 6.39 18.15
C ARG A 278 13.74 7.25 17.53
N GLN A 279 13.66 8.57 17.67
CA GLN A 279 14.64 9.53 17.10
C GLN A 279 16.09 9.15 17.39
N LYS A 280 16.37 8.59 18.58
CA LYS A 280 17.69 8.13 18.98
C LYS A 280 18.22 7.01 18.07
N GLU A 281 17.38 6.04 17.70
CA GLU A 281 17.74 4.93 16.83
C GLU A 281 18.05 5.41 15.41
N VAL A 282 17.22 6.32 14.89
CA VAL A 282 17.44 6.98 13.60
C VAL A 282 18.78 7.74 13.63
N THR A 283 19.01 8.56 14.65
CA THR A 283 20.25 9.32 14.81
C THR A 283 21.48 8.42 14.89
N ASP A 284 21.40 7.34 15.69
CA ASP A 284 22.50 6.38 15.83
C ASP A 284 22.77 5.62 14.53
N PHE A 285 21.74 5.32 13.72
CA PHE A 285 21.88 4.69 12.40
C PHE A 285 22.72 5.56 11.45
N PHE A 286 22.32 6.83 11.25
CA PHE A 286 23.02 7.76 10.37
C PHE A 286 24.44 8.07 10.87
N ARG A 287 24.63 8.20 12.19
CA ARG A 287 25.96 8.44 12.78
C ARG A 287 26.90 7.25 12.61
N GLN A 288 26.42 6.02 12.83
CA GLN A 288 27.28 4.83 12.82
C GLN A 288 27.61 4.34 11.41
N ARG A 289 26.65 4.40 10.47
CA ARG A 289 26.84 3.89 9.11
C ARG A 289 27.39 4.92 8.14
N TYR A 290 26.88 6.15 8.21
CA TYR A 290 27.15 7.21 7.23
C TYR A 290 27.96 8.37 7.80
N GLN A 291 28.34 8.31 9.09
CA GLN A 291 29.16 9.33 9.77
C GLN A 291 28.53 10.73 9.78
N TRP A 292 27.21 10.79 9.74
CA TRP A 292 26.48 12.06 9.83
C TRP A 292 26.67 12.72 11.19
N ASP A 293 26.66 14.05 11.21
CA ASP A 293 26.57 14.81 12.45
C ASP A 293 25.22 14.56 13.14
N VAL A 294 25.25 14.59 14.47
CA VAL A 294 24.08 14.38 15.33
C VAL A 294 23.03 15.46 15.08
N LEU A 295 23.43 16.68 14.75
CA LEU A 295 22.51 17.77 14.44
C LEU A 295 21.77 17.52 13.13
N ALA A 296 22.49 17.18 12.07
CA ALA A 296 21.92 16.86 10.76
C ALA A 296 21.00 15.61 10.81
N ALA A 297 21.44 14.55 11.50
CA ALA A 297 20.64 13.34 11.64
C ALA A 297 19.34 13.55 12.46
N ARG A 298 19.31 14.57 13.34
CA ARG A 298 18.11 14.95 14.09
C ARG A 298 17.16 15.87 13.32
N SER A 299 17.65 16.54 12.29
CA SER A 299 16.85 17.48 11.50
C SER A 299 16.22 16.85 10.26
N ILE A 300 16.30 15.53 10.12
CA ILE A 300 15.56 14.78 9.08
C ILE A 300 14.05 14.91 9.34
N TRP A 301 13.32 15.35 8.33
CA TRP A 301 11.87 15.56 8.40
C TRP A 301 11.08 14.44 7.76
N ALA A 302 11.49 14.00 6.58
CA ALA A 302 10.74 13.03 5.77
C ALA A 302 11.67 12.23 4.85
N PHE A 303 11.21 11.04 4.48
CA PHE A 303 11.68 10.33 3.30
C PHE A 303 10.66 10.52 2.18
N GLY A 304 11.12 10.55 0.92
CA GLY A 304 10.26 10.79 -0.23
C GLY A 304 10.62 9.90 -1.43
N PRO A 305 9.67 9.63 -2.35
CA PRO A 305 8.32 10.20 -2.42
C PRO A 305 7.31 9.56 -1.46
N ASP A 306 7.51 8.28 -1.10
CA ASP A 306 6.72 7.58 -0.09
C ASP A 306 7.45 7.57 1.27
N LYS A 307 6.79 7.08 2.33
CA LYS A 307 7.38 6.96 3.70
C LYS A 307 8.71 6.19 3.76
N GLN A 308 9.05 5.41 2.74
CA GLN A 308 10.30 4.67 2.59
C GLN A 308 10.96 4.92 1.22
N GLY A 309 10.75 6.09 0.64
CA GLY A 309 11.35 6.45 -0.63
C GLY A 309 12.84 6.82 -0.52
N PRO A 310 13.57 6.80 -1.64
CA PRO A 310 15.04 6.95 -1.67
C PRO A 310 15.54 8.41 -1.51
N ASN A 311 14.71 9.36 -1.10
CA ASN A 311 15.08 10.76 -0.87
C ASN A 311 14.96 11.14 0.60
N ILE A 312 15.73 12.14 1.05
CA ILE A 312 15.68 12.67 2.41
C ILE A 312 15.43 14.18 2.36
N LEU A 313 14.45 14.65 3.13
CA LEU A 313 14.27 16.06 3.43
C LEU A 313 14.88 16.37 4.80
N LEU A 314 15.83 17.31 4.85
CA LEU A 314 16.47 17.76 6.08
C LEU A 314 16.35 19.27 6.29
N ASP A 315 16.33 19.70 7.55
CA ASP A 315 16.39 21.10 7.94
C ASP A 315 17.80 21.47 8.42
N ASP A 316 18.52 22.25 7.60
CA ASP A 316 19.83 22.81 7.93
C ASP A 316 19.76 24.31 8.30
N SER A 317 18.59 24.83 8.65
CA SER A 317 18.46 26.24 9.02
C SER A 317 18.99 26.52 10.43
N LEU A 318 19.70 27.63 10.60
CA LEU A 318 20.16 28.10 11.90
C LEU A 318 19.05 28.86 12.61
N SER A 319 18.93 28.67 13.93
CA SER A 319 17.91 29.37 14.75
C SER A 319 18.09 30.88 14.82
N VAL A 320 19.24 31.40 14.38
CA VAL A 320 19.51 32.84 14.24
C VAL A 320 18.88 33.40 12.96
N GLU A 321 18.75 32.58 11.92
CA GLU A 321 18.21 32.97 10.62
C GLU A 321 16.70 32.72 10.52
N VAL A 322 16.23 31.63 11.14
CA VAL A 322 14.83 31.18 11.04
C VAL A 322 14.25 30.89 12.42
N ASP A 323 13.05 31.40 12.67
CA ASP A 323 12.27 31.04 13.85
C ASP A 323 11.77 29.59 13.71
N LYS A 324 12.32 28.70 14.54
CA LYS A 324 11.98 27.28 14.54
C LYS A 324 10.52 27.00 14.90
N ASN A 325 9.87 27.86 15.69
CA ASN A 325 8.45 27.66 16.02
C ASN A 325 7.57 27.90 14.79
N LEU A 326 7.88 28.96 14.03
CA LEU A 326 7.19 29.27 12.80
C LEU A 326 7.46 28.20 11.73
N LEU A 327 8.71 27.74 11.62
CA LEU A 327 9.10 26.69 10.68
C LEU A 327 8.38 25.37 10.97
N ASN A 328 8.33 24.97 12.24
CA ASN A 328 7.62 23.76 12.66
C ASN A 328 6.12 23.84 12.39
N ALA A 329 5.51 25.03 12.44
CA ALA A 329 4.09 25.21 12.13
C ALA A 329 3.76 24.97 10.64
N VAL A 330 4.73 25.11 9.74
CA VAL A 330 4.56 24.87 8.29
C VAL A 330 5.24 23.59 7.81
N LYS A 331 5.86 22.81 8.71
CA LYS A 331 6.62 21.60 8.39
C LYS A 331 5.78 20.61 7.60
N ASP A 332 4.57 20.30 8.06
CA ASP A 332 3.72 19.28 7.42
C ASP A 332 3.32 19.70 5.99
N SER A 333 3.10 21.00 5.76
CA SER A 333 2.84 21.53 4.43
C SER A 333 4.06 21.47 3.50
N ILE A 334 5.28 21.58 4.05
CA ILE A 334 6.52 21.41 3.28
C ILE A 334 6.76 19.93 2.95
N VAL A 335 6.48 19.02 3.90
CA VAL A 335 6.61 17.57 3.68
C VAL A 335 5.57 17.06 2.67
N GLN A 336 4.38 17.65 2.66
CA GLN A 336 3.32 17.31 1.71
C GLN A 336 3.61 17.80 0.28
N GLY A 337 4.34 18.90 0.13
CA GLY A 337 4.67 19.51 -1.16
C GLY A 337 5.86 18.87 -1.84
#